data_AF-A0A939WG58-F1
#
_entry.id   AF-A0A939WG58-F1
#
_cell.length_a   1.000
_cell.length_b   1.000
_cell.length_c   1.000
_cell.angle_alpha   90.00
_cell.angle_beta   90.00
_cell.angle_gamma   90.00
#
_symmetry.space_group_name_H-M   'P 1'
#
loop_
_entity.id
_entity.type
_entity.pdbx_description
1 polymer ?
#
loop_
_entity_poly.entity_id
_entity_poly.type
_entity_poly.pdbx_seq_one_letter_code
_entity_poly.pdbx_strand_id
1 'polypeptide(L)'
;MKKSILFFCVLSVFFFLAGCATTTKKTEVESPYLTTLGDFSPFELGDAISVWKNGDDVTPCEMTLYCVPRTNKIEIHFSRHINKVALMMNAENCAEFERCVGLYMEDYNSGNFDKNHEPTKDNSYGMMKTGIAWGLFGYSYNADIKARFNYEIIGGKPYFSMSLESGLANDQVDVYSPKMTMYFSPSQLETIMELTDSERIAAYIKALEEEAYSFDYEF
;
A
#
# COMPACT_ATOMS: atom_id res chain seq x y z
N MET A 1 77.31 25.84 -20.78
CA MET A 1 76.83 26.28 -19.44
C MET A 1 75.50 25.61 -19.16
N LYS A 2 75.38 24.95 -18.00
CA LYS A 2 74.16 24.54 -17.24
C LYS A 2 73.17 23.64 -18.02
N LYS A 3 73.16 22.32 -17.91
CA LYS A 3 72.87 21.41 -16.76
C LYS A 3 71.62 21.79 -15.94
N SER A 4 70.68 20.83 -15.94
CA SER A 4 69.72 20.48 -14.88
C SER A 4 68.37 21.20 -14.83
N ILE A 5 67.41 20.75 -15.65
CA ILE A 5 65.99 20.70 -15.28
C ILE A 5 65.40 19.41 -15.87
N LEU A 6 65.61 18.28 -15.18
CA LEU A 6 64.92 17.02 -15.50
C LEU A 6 64.64 16.30 -14.18
N PHE A 7 63.78 16.91 -13.38
CA PHE A 7 63.19 16.31 -12.17
C PHE A 7 61.80 16.94 -12.04
N PHE A 8 60.79 16.14 -11.70
CA PHE A 8 59.34 16.44 -11.73
C PHE A 8 58.64 16.30 -13.09
N CYS A 9 58.41 15.06 -13.54
CA CYS A 9 57.24 14.75 -14.37
C CYS A 9 56.75 13.28 -14.26
N VAL A 10 57.38 12.42 -13.45
CA VAL A 10 57.06 10.97 -13.44
C VAL A 10 56.26 10.53 -12.19
N LEU A 11 55.79 11.47 -11.35
CA LEU A 11 55.06 11.14 -10.11
C LEU A 11 53.62 11.68 -10.03
N SER A 12 52.96 11.88 -11.18
CA SER A 12 51.60 12.47 -11.21
C SER A 12 50.57 11.64 -11.99
N VAL A 13 50.92 10.45 -12.50
CA VAL A 13 50.04 9.65 -13.38
C VAL A 13 49.50 8.38 -12.70
N PHE A 14 49.70 8.20 -11.39
CA PHE A 14 49.32 6.98 -10.67
C PHE A 14 48.13 7.10 -9.71
N PHE A 15 47.32 8.16 -9.80
CA PHE A 15 46.20 8.39 -8.87
C PHE A 15 44.80 8.52 -9.50
N PHE A 16 44.60 8.13 -10.77
CA PHE A 16 43.30 8.29 -11.46
C PHE A 16 42.60 7.00 -11.89
N LEU A 17 42.99 5.82 -11.36
CA LEU A 17 42.41 4.53 -11.80
C LEU A 17 41.75 3.68 -10.70
N ALA A 18 41.42 4.25 -9.54
CA ALA A 18 40.67 3.55 -8.50
C ALA A 18 39.41 4.33 -8.16
N GLY A 19 38.25 3.91 -8.67
CA GLY A 19 36.98 4.49 -8.21
C GLY A 19 35.74 4.34 -9.09
N CYS A 20 35.67 3.46 -10.09
CA CYS A 20 34.38 3.02 -10.61
C CYS A 20 33.91 1.82 -9.76
N ALA A 21 33.38 2.11 -8.58
CA ALA A 21 32.56 1.16 -7.86
C ALA A 21 31.26 1.00 -8.66
N THR A 22 31.23 -0.02 -9.53
CA THR A 22 30.01 -0.44 -10.23
C THR A 22 28.97 -0.76 -9.17
N THR A 23 27.99 0.14 -9.01
CA THR A 23 26.84 -0.08 -8.14
C THR A 23 26.13 -1.31 -8.66
N THR A 24 26.20 -2.42 -7.92
CA THR A 24 25.41 -3.60 -8.22
C THR A 24 23.95 -3.17 -8.11
N LYS A 25 23.27 -2.95 -9.26
CA LYS A 25 21.82 -2.79 -9.28
C LYS A 25 21.29 -4.02 -8.57
N LYS A 26 20.67 -3.81 -7.42
CA LYS A 26 19.88 -4.82 -6.72
C LYS A 26 18.91 -5.34 -7.76
N THR A 27 19.02 -6.60 -8.16
CA THR A 27 18.06 -7.22 -9.07
C THR A 27 16.71 -7.09 -8.40
N GLU A 28 15.90 -6.17 -8.88
CA GLU A 28 14.51 -6.02 -8.47
C GLU A 28 13.86 -7.33 -8.89
N VAL A 29 13.42 -8.12 -7.90
CA VAL A 29 12.66 -9.33 -8.19
C VAL A 29 11.41 -8.87 -8.91
N GLU A 30 11.30 -9.25 -10.18
CA GLU A 30 10.17 -8.85 -11.02
C GLU A 30 8.89 -9.39 -10.37
N SER A 31 7.95 -8.48 -10.07
CA SER A 31 6.67 -8.85 -9.46
C SER A 31 5.92 -9.79 -10.40
N PRO A 32 5.33 -10.89 -9.90
CA PRO A 32 4.54 -11.79 -10.75
C PRO A 32 3.21 -11.14 -11.18
N TYR A 33 2.85 -9.99 -10.62
CA TYR A 33 1.62 -9.28 -10.91
C TYR A 33 1.80 -8.26 -12.03
N LEU A 34 0.76 -8.13 -12.87
CA LEU A 34 0.71 -7.08 -13.89
C LEU A 34 0.82 -5.70 -13.24
N THR A 35 1.56 -4.79 -13.87
CA THR A 35 1.69 -3.39 -13.40
C THR A 35 0.54 -2.51 -13.86
N THR A 36 -0.26 -2.99 -14.82
CA THR A 36 -1.46 -2.33 -15.34
C THR A 36 -2.51 -3.39 -15.69
N LEU A 37 -3.78 -3.05 -15.53
CA LEU A 37 -4.92 -3.84 -16.00
C LEU A 37 -5.50 -3.32 -17.32
N GLY A 38 -5.06 -2.15 -17.80
CA GLY A 38 -5.57 -1.51 -19.01
C GLY A 38 -5.53 0.02 -18.94
N ASP A 39 -5.77 0.69 -20.07
CA ASP A 39 -5.81 2.16 -20.16
C ASP A 39 -7.23 2.71 -19.97
N PHE A 40 -7.81 2.43 -18.81
CA PHE A 40 -9.13 2.93 -18.43
C PHE A 40 -9.02 3.96 -17.30
N SER A 41 -10.01 4.87 -17.24
CA SER A 41 -10.17 5.76 -16.09
C SER A 41 -10.45 4.95 -14.82
N PRO A 42 -10.08 5.47 -13.64
CA PRO A 42 -10.49 4.85 -12.37
C PRO A 42 -12.01 4.69 -12.29
N PHE A 43 -12.46 3.62 -11.66
CA PHE A 43 -13.88 3.36 -11.41
C PHE A 43 -14.10 2.89 -9.97
N GLU A 44 -15.26 3.22 -9.43
CA GLU A 44 -15.65 2.86 -8.08
C GLU A 44 -15.98 1.36 -8.00
N LEU A 45 -15.45 0.70 -6.97
CA LEU A 45 -15.79 -0.69 -6.63
C LEU A 45 -16.99 -0.77 -5.69
N GLY A 46 -17.11 0.22 -4.79
CA GLY A 46 -18.21 0.40 -3.86
C GLY A 46 -17.75 0.97 -2.52
N ASP A 47 -18.69 1.12 -1.60
CA ASP A 47 -18.46 1.61 -0.24
C ASP A 47 -18.23 0.48 0.76
N ALA A 48 -17.39 0.74 1.76
CA ALA A 48 -17.14 -0.12 2.89
C ALA A 48 -17.07 0.69 4.19
N ILE A 49 -17.09 -0.01 5.33
CA ILE A 49 -17.00 0.62 6.66
C ILE A 49 -15.82 0.03 7.41
N SER A 50 -14.96 0.90 7.94
CA SER A 50 -14.05 0.57 9.04
C SER A 50 -14.53 1.24 10.33
N VAL A 51 -13.86 0.99 11.45
CA VAL A 51 -14.14 1.70 12.70
C VAL A 51 -12.87 2.26 13.34
N TRP A 52 -13.03 3.35 14.05
CA TRP A 52 -12.01 3.93 14.93
C TRP A 52 -12.30 3.53 16.38
N LYS A 53 -11.26 3.15 17.12
CA LYS A 53 -11.36 2.87 18.55
C LYS A 53 -11.46 4.16 19.36
N ASN A 54 -12.40 4.22 20.30
CA ASN A 54 -12.59 5.29 21.27
C ASN A 54 -12.81 4.67 22.66
N GLY A 55 -11.70 4.35 23.36
CA GLY A 55 -11.78 3.55 24.58
C GLY A 55 -12.23 2.12 24.27
N ASP A 56 -13.27 1.63 24.94
CA ASP A 56 -13.88 0.33 24.66
C ASP A 56 -14.98 0.39 23.59
N ASP A 57 -15.32 1.59 23.11
CA ASP A 57 -16.28 1.81 22.05
C ASP A 57 -15.60 1.98 20.69
N VAL A 58 -16.42 1.93 19.65
CA VAL A 58 -15.99 2.15 18.26
C VAL A 58 -16.86 3.19 17.57
N THR A 59 -16.27 3.95 16.64
CA THR A 59 -16.99 4.91 15.80
C THR A 59 -16.81 4.56 14.33
N PRO A 60 -17.90 4.49 13.54
CA PRO A 60 -17.82 4.16 12.12
C PRO A 60 -16.97 5.16 11.33
N CYS A 61 -16.34 4.63 10.28
CA CYS A 61 -15.63 5.38 9.27
C CYS A 61 -16.02 4.84 7.91
N GLU A 62 -16.74 5.64 7.13
CA GLU A 62 -17.05 5.33 5.74
C GLU A 62 -15.78 5.40 4.90
N MET A 63 -15.70 4.47 3.94
CA MET A 63 -14.62 4.38 2.98
C MET A 63 -15.21 4.07 1.61
N THR A 64 -14.61 4.60 0.55
CA THR A 64 -14.97 4.27 -0.83
C THR A 64 -13.75 3.68 -1.51
N LEU A 65 -13.95 2.55 -2.19
CA LEU A 65 -12.90 1.81 -2.86
C LEU A 65 -12.94 2.08 -4.36
N TYR A 66 -11.78 2.33 -4.96
CA TYR A 66 -11.63 2.55 -6.39
C TYR A 66 -10.61 1.56 -6.98
N CYS A 67 -10.87 1.09 -8.18
CA CYS A 67 -9.84 0.46 -9.02
C CYS A 67 -9.20 1.52 -9.91
N VAL A 68 -7.87 1.50 -10.02
CA VAL A 68 -7.08 2.35 -10.93
C VAL A 68 -6.37 1.45 -11.94
N PRO A 69 -7.01 1.12 -13.08
CA PRO A 69 -6.51 0.12 -14.03
C PRO A 69 -5.09 0.41 -14.53
N ARG A 70 -4.80 1.67 -14.87
CA ARG A 70 -3.49 2.12 -15.39
C ARG A 70 -2.29 1.79 -14.51
N THR A 71 -2.52 1.56 -13.23
CA THR A 71 -1.45 1.27 -12.26
C THR A 71 -1.67 -0.03 -11.51
N ASN A 72 -2.72 -0.79 -11.85
CA ASN A 72 -3.18 -1.97 -11.12
C ASN A 72 -3.18 -1.76 -9.60
N LYS A 73 -3.86 -0.69 -9.17
CA LYS A 73 -4.02 -0.34 -7.76
C LYS A 73 -5.47 -0.30 -7.35
N ILE A 74 -5.70 -0.69 -6.10
CA ILE A 74 -6.91 -0.37 -5.36
C ILE A 74 -6.61 0.83 -4.46
N GLU A 75 -7.44 1.85 -4.55
CA GLU A 75 -7.37 3.01 -3.67
C GLU A 75 -8.53 2.97 -2.67
N ILE A 76 -8.22 3.05 -1.37
CA ILE A 76 -9.22 3.14 -0.29
C ILE A 76 -9.25 4.58 0.20
N HIS A 77 -10.33 5.28 -0.10
CA HIS A 77 -10.52 6.68 0.24
C HIS A 77 -11.35 6.82 1.50
N PHE A 78 -10.88 7.60 2.47
CA PHE A 78 -11.60 7.85 3.72
C PHE A 78 -11.20 9.20 4.33
N SER A 79 -11.91 9.63 5.37
CA SER A 79 -11.60 10.87 6.09
C SER A 79 -11.17 10.57 7.52
N ARG A 80 -10.07 11.19 7.96
CA ARG A 80 -9.63 11.15 9.37
C ARG A 80 -9.52 12.56 9.91
N HIS A 81 -10.45 12.90 10.81
CA HIS A 81 -10.67 14.28 11.26
C HIS A 81 -10.87 15.20 10.05
N ILE A 82 -10.00 16.20 9.87
CA ILE A 82 -10.05 17.16 8.78
C ILE A 82 -9.30 16.68 7.52
N ASN A 83 -8.54 15.59 7.59
CA ASN A 83 -7.77 15.09 6.45
C ASN A 83 -8.58 14.13 5.58
N LYS A 84 -8.47 14.30 4.28
CA LYS A 84 -8.73 13.25 3.29
C LYS A 84 -7.51 12.34 3.20
N VAL A 85 -7.74 11.04 3.12
CA VAL A 85 -6.71 10.00 3.05
C VAL A 85 -7.07 9.01 1.94
N ALA A 86 -6.07 8.58 1.18
CA ALA A 86 -6.18 7.50 0.21
C ALA A 86 -5.04 6.50 0.48
N LEU A 87 -5.38 5.25 0.77
CA LEU A 87 -4.43 4.15 0.87
C LEU A 87 -4.36 3.45 -0.50
N MET A 88 -3.17 3.28 -1.06
CA MET A 88 -2.95 2.77 -2.40
C MET A 88 -2.29 1.39 -2.36
N MET A 89 -3.08 0.34 -2.57
CA MET A 89 -2.62 -1.04 -2.59
C MET A 89 -2.40 -1.50 -4.03
N ASN A 90 -1.19 -1.93 -4.36
CA ASN A 90 -0.97 -2.67 -5.61
C ASN A 90 -1.43 -4.14 -5.46
N ALA A 91 -1.34 -4.92 -6.53
CA ALA A 91 -1.74 -6.34 -6.49
C ALA A 91 -0.99 -7.17 -5.43
N GLU A 92 0.31 -6.93 -5.19
CA GLU A 92 1.07 -7.61 -4.13
C GLU A 92 0.54 -7.24 -2.74
N ASN A 93 0.20 -5.96 -2.52
CA ASN A 93 -0.42 -5.49 -1.29
C ASN A 93 -1.80 -6.09 -1.08
N CYS A 94 -2.63 -6.19 -2.13
CA CYS A 94 -3.94 -6.83 -2.07
C CYS A 94 -3.82 -8.30 -1.67
N ALA A 95 -2.90 -9.05 -2.29
CA ALA A 95 -2.66 -10.45 -1.95
C ALA A 95 -2.15 -10.63 -0.51
N GLU A 96 -1.24 -9.76 -0.04
CA GLU A 96 -0.76 -9.81 1.34
C GLU A 96 -1.85 -9.42 2.35
N PHE A 97 -2.71 -8.46 2.01
CA PHE A 97 -3.86 -8.08 2.82
C PHE A 97 -4.86 -9.24 2.93
N GLU A 98 -5.24 -9.85 1.80
CA GLU A 98 -6.12 -11.02 1.76
C GLU A 98 -5.55 -12.18 2.59
N ARG A 99 -4.26 -12.48 2.44
CA ARG A 99 -3.58 -13.50 3.25
C ARG A 99 -3.69 -13.22 4.75
N CYS A 100 -3.45 -11.97 5.16
CA CYS A 100 -3.54 -11.57 6.56
C CYS A 100 -4.96 -11.60 7.11
N VAL A 101 -5.95 -11.21 6.30
CA VAL A 101 -7.38 -11.34 6.61
C VAL A 101 -7.73 -12.81 6.79
N GLY A 102 -7.27 -13.70 5.90
CA GLY A 102 -7.48 -15.14 6.00
C GLY A 102 -6.98 -15.73 7.32
N LEU A 103 -5.77 -15.37 7.75
CA LEU A 103 -5.23 -15.79 9.05
C LEU A 103 -6.08 -15.29 10.23
N TYR A 104 -6.51 -14.04 10.19
CA TYR A 104 -7.40 -13.50 11.21
C TYR A 104 -8.77 -14.21 11.23
N MET A 105 -9.33 -14.53 10.08
CA MET A 105 -10.62 -15.24 9.97
C MET A 105 -10.49 -16.68 10.49
N GLU A 106 -9.35 -17.34 10.30
CA GLU A 106 -9.06 -18.65 10.90
C GLU A 106 -9.05 -18.56 12.43
N ASP A 107 -8.32 -17.61 13.00
CA ASP A 107 -8.32 -17.36 14.45
C ASP A 107 -9.74 -17.05 14.95
N TYR A 108 -10.48 -16.23 14.21
CA TYR A 108 -11.84 -15.84 14.54
C TYR A 108 -12.80 -17.01 14.62
N ASN A 109 -12.78 -17.86 13.59
CA ASN A 109 -13.64 -19.02 13.52
C ASN A 109 -13.26 -20.10 14.54
N SER A 110 -11.98 -20.17 14.93
CA SER A 110 -11.53 -21.08 15.98
C SER A 110 -11.90 -20.62 17.39
N GLY A 111 -12.27 -19.34 17.57
CA GLY A 111 -12.59 -18.75 18.87
C GLY A 111 -11.39 -18.56 19.79
N ASN A 112 -10.16 -18.72 19.29
CA ASN A 112 -8.92 -18.71 20.07
C ASN A 112 -8.26 -17.33 20.15
N PHE A 113 -9.00 -16.31 20.60
CA PHE A 113 -8.37 -15.01 20.86
C PHE A 113 -7.95 -14.84 22.31
N ASP A 114 -6.70 -14.42 22.52
CA ASP A 114 -6.24 -14.01 23.83
C ASP A 114 -6.84 -12.64 24.18
N LYS A 115 -7.56 -12.59 25.30
CA LYS A 115 -8.17 -11.35 25.80
C LYS A 115 -7.14 -10.32 26.24
N ASN A 116 -5.92 -10.75 26.54
CA ASN A 116 -4.80 -9.91 26.94
C ASN A 116 -3.82 -9.65 25.79
N HIS A 117 -4.21 -9.98 24.55
CA HIS A 117 -3.36 -9.78 23.39
C HIS A 117 -3.02 -8.30 23.19
N GLU A 118 -1.72 -8.02 23.15
CA GLU A 118 -1.20 -6.69 22.84
C GLU A 118 -0.59 -6.71 21.43
N PRO A 119 -1.06 -5.89 20.48
CA PRO A 119 -0.50 -5.84 19.13
C PRO A 119 0.97 -5.38 19.13
N THR A 120 1.87 -6.24 18.67
CA THR A 120 3.29 -5.94 18.49
C THR A 120 3.74 -6.24 17.07
N LYS A 121 5.04 -6.07 16.80
CA LYS A 121 5.67 -6.51 15.53
C LYS A 121 5.86 -8.02 15.45
N ASP A 122 5.98 -8.70 16.58
CA ASP A 122 6.41 -10.10 16.62
C ASP A 122 5.20 -11.06 16.60
N ASN A 123 3.99 -10.54 16.88
CA ASN A 123 2.72 -11.28 16.83
C ASN A 123 1.75 -10.76 15.76
N SER A 124 2.26 -10.08 14.72
CA SER A 124 1.43 -9.61 13.61
C SER A 124 1.12 -10.72 12.62
N TYR A 125 -0.07 -10.68 11.99
CA TYR A 125 -0.42 -11.54 10.85
C TYR A 125 0.48 -11.30 9.65
N GLY A 126 0.99 -10.08 9.51
CA GLY A 126 1.90 -9.69 8.45
C GLY A 126 2.03 -8.18 8.35
N MET A 127 2.70 -7.74 7.29
CA MET A 127 2.84 -6.33 6.97
C MET A 127 3.00 -6.12 5.47
N MET A 128 2.56 -4.97 4.98
CA MET A 128 2.77 -4.53 3.61
C MET A 128 3.46 -3.18 3.56
N LYS A 129 4.17 -2.91 2.46
CA LYS A 129 4.62 -1.56 2.09
C LYS A 129 3.67 -1.04 1.02
N THR A 130 3.04 0.10 1.28
CA THR A 130 1.92 0.61 0.48
C THR A 130 2.01 2.13 0.40
N GLY A 131 1.41 2.71 -0.64
CA GLY A 131 1.35 4.16 -0.80
C GLY A 131 0.24 4.77 0.06
N ILE A 132 0.46 5.97 0.56
CA ILE A 132 -0.57 6.80 1.18
C ILE A 132 -0.54 8.19 0.56
N ALA A 133 -1.71 8.76 0.30
CA ALA A 133 -1.86 10.18 0.03
C ALA A 133 -2.80 10.85 1.03
N TRP A 134 -2.53 12.11 1.38
CA TRP A 134 -3.32 12.83 2.36
C TRP A 134 -3.29 14.35 2.18
N GLY A 135 -4.25 15.03 2.83
CA GLY A 135 -4.29 16.48 2.96
C GLY A 135 -5.65 17.01 3.42
N LEU A 136 -5.72 18.31 3.72
CA LEU A 136 -6.91 18.96 4.29
C LEU A 136 -8.06 19.11 3.30
N PHE A 137 -7.75 19.49 2.05
CA PHE A 137 -8.74 19.77 1.00
C PHE A 137 -8.63 18.82 -0.20
N GLY A 138 -7.82 17.77 -0.07
CA GLY A 138 -7.49 16.82 -1.13
C GLY A 138 -6.19 16.08 -0.82
N TYR A 139 -5.64 15.41 -1.82
CA TYR A 139 -4.45 14.57 -1.70
C TYR A 139 -3.17 15.36 -2.05
N SER A 140 -2.82 16.32 -1.19
CA SER A 140 -1.69 17.24 -1.44
C SER A 140 -0.31 16.61 -1.24
N TYR A 141 -0.24 15.54 -0.45
CA TYR A 141 1.00 14.84 -0.13
C TYR A 141 0.86 13.35 -0.40
N ASN A 142 1.96 12.69 -0.74
CA ASN A 142 2.04 11.24 -0.85
C ASN A 142 3.37 10.72 -0.28
N ALA A 143 3.35 9.48 0.19
CA ALA A 143 4.51 8.78 0.76
C ALA A 143 4.32 7.26 0.63
N ASP A 144 5.43 6.53 0.69
CA ASP A 144 5.40 5.10 0.96
C ASP A 144 5.43 4.86 2.47
N ILE A 145 4.52 4.00 2.95
CA ILE A 145 4.40 3.64 4.36
C ILE A 145 4.38 2.14 4.56
N LYS A 146 4.48 1.73 5.82
CA LYS A 146 4.22 0.36 6.23
C LYS A 146 2.84 0.27 6.88
N ALA A 147 2.06 -0.71 6.47
CA ALA A 147 0.85 -1.11 7.15
C ALA A 147 1.09 -2.46 7.83
N ARG A 148 0.74 -2.57 9.12
CA ARG A 148 0.88 -3.81 9.89
C ARG A 148 -0.49 -4.34 10.30
N PHE A 149 -0.63 -5.65 10.22
CA PHE A 149 -1.89 -6.35 10.46
C PHE A 149 -1.84 -7.15 11.74
N ASN A 150 -2.86 -7.00 12.57
CA ASN A 150 -2.98 -7.70 13.84
C ASN A 150 -4.47 -7.79 14.23
N TYR A 151 -4.81 -8.26 15.42
CA TYR A 151 -6.13 -8.05 16.01
C TYR A 151 -6.03 -7.30 17.33
N GLU A 152 -7.13 -6.69 17.76
CA GLU A 152 -7.25 -6.06 19.07
C GLU A 152 -8.65 -6.33 19.65
N ILE A 153 -8.72 -6.58 20.95
CA ILE A 153 -10.00 -6.74 21.65
C ILE A 153 -10.56 -5.37 21.99
N ILE A 154 -11.71 -5.01 21.41
CA ILE A 154 -12.43 -3.77 21.68
C ILE A 154 -13.85 -4.12 22.13
N GLY A 155 -14.28 -3.64 23.30
CA GLY A 155 -15.60 -3.98 23.85
C GLY A 155 -15.83 -5.49 23.99
N GLY A 156 -14.77 -6.27 24.24
CA GLY A 156 -14.81 -7.73 24.34
C GLY A 156 -14.90 -8.47 23.00
N LYS A 157 -14.80 -7.78 21.86
CA LYS A 157 -14.83 -8.39 20.52
C LYS A 157 -13.47 -8.25 19.82
N PRO A 158 -13.01 -9.29 19.10
CA PRO A 158 -11.74 -9.25 18.38
C PRO A 158 -11.92 -8.54 17.04
N TYR A 159 -11.40 -7.32 16.91
CA TYR A 159 -11.35 -6.59 15.65
C TYR A 159 -10.02 -6.83 14.96
N PHE A 160 -10.03 -7.08 13.65
CA PHE A 160 -8.83 -6.96 12.85
C PHE A 160 -8.35 -5.52 12.86
N SER A 161 -7.04 -5.31 12.96
CA SER A 161 -6.41 -4.00 13.04
C SER A 161 -5.40 -3.82 11.92
N MET A 162 -5.49 -2.67 11.24
CA MET A 162 -4.52 -2.21 10.25
C MET A 162 -3.86 -0.93 10.76
N SER A 163 -2.64 -1.07 11.25
CA SER A 163 -1.85 0.05 11.78
C SER A 163 -0.96 0.62 10.69
N LEU A 164 -1.23 1.86 10.29
CA LEU A 164 -0.46 2.63 9.32
C LEU A 164 0.66 3.40 10.05
N GLU A 165 1.91 3.10 9.70
CA GLU A 165 3.07 3.86 10.14
C GLU A 165 3.13 5.23 9.43
N SER A 166 3.71 6.22 10.11
CA SER A 166 3.91 7.55 9.52
C SER A 166 5.07 7.53 8.52
N GLY A 167 4.88 8.12 7.35
CA GLY A 167 5.87 8.25 6.28
C GLY A 167 6.17 9.71 5.97
N LEU A 168 7.41 10.01 5.63
CA LEU A 168 7.81 11.33 5.14
C LEU A 168 7.29 11.52 3.71
N ALA A 169 6.67 12.65 3.42
CA ALA A 169 6.18 12.99 2.09
C ALA A 169 7.34 13.00 1.08
N ASN A 170 7.12 12.40 -0.10
CA ASN A 170 8.17 12.19 -1.09
C ASN A 170 8.82 13.49 -1.58
N ASP A 171 8.06 14.58 -1.68
CA ASP A 171 8.50 15.85 -2.27
C ASP A 171 8.58 17.01 -1.26
N GLN A 172 8.54 16.73 0.05
CA GLN A 172 8.53 17.77 1.09
C GLN A 172 9.42 17.39 2.26
N VAL A 173 10.03 18.41 2.86
CA VAL A 173 10.81 18.25 4.10
C VAL A 173 9.86 18.39 5.30
N ASP A 174 10.01 17.50 6.28
CA ASP A 174 9.29 17.51 7.56
C ASP A 174 7.75 17.43 7.50
N VAL A 175 7.17 17.03 6.36
CA VAL A 175 5.73 16.76 6.24
C VAL A 175 5.49 15.27 6.31
N TYR A 176 4.79 14.82 7.35
CA TYR A 176 4.59 13.40 7.64
C TYR A 176 3.13 12.99 7.48
N SER A 177 2.92 11.77 6.99
CA SER A 177 1.60 11.18 6.92
C SER A 177 1.04 10.91 8.32
N PRO A 178 -0.29 11.04 8.51
CA PRO A 178 -0.91 10.75 9.79
C PRO A 178 -0.73 9.27 10.16
N LYS A 179 -0.18 9.02 11.36
CA LYS A 179 -0.19 7.69 11.98
C LYS A 179 -1.61 7.36 12.41
N MET A 180 -2.12 6.19 12.04
CA MET A 180 -3.48 5.77 12.40
C MET A 180 -3.62 4.26 12.43
N THR A 181 -4.62 3.77 13.16
CA THR A 181 -5.01 2.36 13.15
C THR A 181 -6.50 2.26 12.87
N MET A 182 -6.84 1.57 11.78
CA MET A 182 -8.22 1.22 11.44
C MET A 182 -8.55 -0.16 11.98
N TYR A 183 -9.81 -0.35 12.35
CA TYR A 183 -10.31 -1.61 12.85
C TYR A 183 -11.47 -2.12 12.01
N PHE A 184 -11.58 -3.44 11.92
CA PHE A 184 -12.57 -4.11 11.08
C PHE A 184 -13.13 -5.31 11.83
N SER A 185 -14.45 -5.41 11.83
CA SER A 185 -15.15 -6.66 12.18
C SER A 185 -15.06 -7.66 11.01
N PRO A 186 -15.30 -8.95 11.25
CA PRO A 186 -15.29 -9.97 10.19
C PRO A 186 -16.17 -9.62 8.98
N SER A 187 -17.42 -9.20 9.22
CA SER A 187 -18.34 -8.84 8.13
C SER A 187 -17.88 -7.61 7.32
N GLN A 188 -17.16 -6.68 7.95
CA GLN A 188 -16.56 -5.54 7.25
C GLN A 188 -15.39 -5.98 6.36
N LEU A 189 -14.60 -6.96 6.81
CA LEU A 189 -13.54 -7.54 5.99
C LEU A 189 -14.12 -8.33 4.82
N GLU A 190 -15.15 -9.14 5.04
CA GLU A 190 -15.85 -9.87 3.96
C GLU A 190 -16.33 -8.91 2.87
N THR A 191 -16.94 -7.78 3.25
CA THR A 191 -17.35 -6.73 2.31
C THR A 191 -16.15 -6.22 1.50
N ILE A 192 -15.02 -5.93 2.14
CA ILE A 192 -13.82 -5.45 1.44
C ILE A 192 -13.28 -6.52 0.48
N MET A 193 -13.23 -7.79 0.91
CA MET A 193 -12.77 -8.92 0.08
C MET A 193 -13.65 -9.11 -1.15
N GLU A 194 -14.97 -9.05 -1.00
CA GLU A 194 -15.90 -9.10 -2.13
C GLU A 194 -15.70 -7.91 -3.09
N LEU A 195 -15.46 -6.72 -2.54
CA LEU A 195 -15.24 -5.51 -3.34
C LEU A 195 -13.93 -5.59 -4.14
N THR A 196 -12.88 -6.13 -3.54
CA THR A 196 -11.53 -6.21 -4.13
C THR A 196 -11.24 -7.55 -4.81
N ASP A 197 -12.27 -8.37 -5.06
CA ASP A 197 -12.11 -9.65 -5.74
C ASP A 197 -11.46 -9.47 -7.12
N SER A 198 -10.29 -10.09 -7.30
CA SER A 198 -9.45 -9.87 -8.48
C SER A 198 -10.07 -10.43 -9.75
N GLU A 199 -10.80 -11.54 -9.65
CA GLU A 199 -11.48 -12.16 -10.80
C GLU A 199 -12.62 -11.29 -11.31
N ARG A 200 -13.44 -10.75 -10.39
CA ARG A 200 -14.53 -9.84 -10.69
C ARG A 200 -14.02 -8.55 -11.36
N ILE A 201 -12.93 -7.98 -10.85
CA ILE A 201 -12.32 -6.78 -11.42
C ILE A 201 -11.78 -7.07 -12.82
N ALA A 202 -11.06 -8.19 -13.00
CA ALA A 202 -10.53 -8.58 -14.31
C ALA A 202 -11.64 -8.83 -15.34
N ALA A 203 -12.74 -9.48 -14.93
CA ALA A 203 -13.90 -9.70 -15.79
C ALA A 203 -14.57 -8.39 -16.23
N TYR A 204 -14.70 -7.43 -15.31
CA TYR A 204 -15.26 -6.11 -15.63
C TYR A 204 -14.37 -5.34 -16.62
N ILE A 205 -13.06 -5.33 -16.40
CA ILE A 205 -12.11 -4.68 -17.31
C ILE A 205 -12.13 -5.33 -18.69
N LYS A 206 -12.17 -6.66 -18.75
CA LYS A 206 -12.30 -7.39 -20.02
C LYS A 206 -13.58 -7.02 -20.78
N ALA A 207 -14.70 -6.84 -20.07
CA ALA A 207 -15.95 -6.39 -20.69
C ALA A 207 -15.82 -4.98 -21.27
N LEU A 208 -15.12 -4.06 -20.59
CA LEU A 208 -14.82 -2.72 -21.12
C LEU A 208 -13.92 -2.77 -22.36
N GLU A 209 -12.94 -3.67 -22.39
CA GLU A 209 -12.10 -3.89 -23.58
C GLU A 209 -12.94 -4.42 -24.74
N GLU A 210 -13.79 -5.42 -24.51
CA GLU A 210 -14.69 -5.98 -25.52
C GLU A 210 -15.65 -4.91 -26.09
N GLU A 211 -16.19 -4.04 -25.24
CA GLU A 211 -17.04 -2.92 -25.66
C GLU A 211 -16.25 -1.89 -26.49
N ALA A 212 -15.06 -1.49 -26.04
CA ALA A 212 -14.23 -0.49 -26.72
C ALA A 212 -13.78 -0.93 -28.13
N TYR A 213 -13.64 -2.24 -28.35
CA TYR A 213 -13.26 -2.83 -29.64
C TYR A 213 -14.41 -3.52 -30.37
N SER A 214 -15.65 -3.31 -29.91
CA SER A 214 -16.83 -3.72 -30.66
C SER A 214 -16.98 -2.83 -31.89
N PHE A 215 -16.85 -3.43 -33.07
CA PHE A 215 -17.17 -2.76 -34.33
C PHE A 215 -18.57 -3.19 -34.75
N ASP A 216 -19.50 -2.23 -34.83
CA ASP A 216 -20.75 -2.41 -35.56
C ASP A 216 -20.40 -2.51 -37.06
N TYR A 217 -20.26 -3.73 -37.57
CA TYR A 217 -20.18 -3.95 -39.01
C TYR A 217 -21.58 -3.88 -39.63
N GLU A 218 -21.96 -2.70 -40.11
CA GLU A 218 -22.82 -2.58 -41.30
C GLU A 218 -22.12 -1.68 -42.33
N PHE A 219 -21.42 -2.31 -43.28
CA PHE A 219 -21.03 -1.71 -44.56
C PHE A 219 -21.71 -2.47 -45.70
#